data_AF-A0A0A2A5P4-F1
#
_entry.id   AF-A0A0A2A5P4-F1
#
_cell.length_a   1.000
_cell.length_b   1.000
_cell.length_c   1.000
_cell.angle_alpha   90.00
_cell.angle_beta   90.00
_cell.angle_gamma   90.00
#
_symmetry.space_group_name_H-M   'P 1'
#
loop_
_entity.id
_entity.type
_entity.pdbx_description
1 polymer ?
#
loop_
_entity_poly.entity_id
_entity_poly.type
_entity_poly.pdbx_seq_one_letter_code
_entity_poly.pdbx_strand_id
1 'polypeptide(L)'
;MKIMRSIFLLPLLIGFSGSAFADSETFKIDVSAEGYRDYILSGTDRNGPLSGNDPTVTVNKGDIIIFDIDASRHPFYIKTEFSRGSGDQITTGILSGTPGIQNGTLSWNTKGVSKGKYYYVCSPHAPFGTGGSIIIE
;
A
#
# COMPACT_ATOMS: atom_id res chain seq x y z
N MET A 1 25.29 -39.43 -55.10
CA MET A 1 24.11 -38.65 -54.64
C MET A 1 23.43 -39.41 -53.51
N LYS A 2 23.67 -39.01 -52.26
CA LYS A 2 22.85 -39.42 -51.09
C LYS A 2 23.00 -38.33 -50.03
N ILE A 3 21.97 -37.51 -49.93
CA ILE A 3 21.88 -36.39 -49.00
C ILE A 3 21.47 -36.99 -47.65
N MET A 4 22.32 -36.87 -46.64
CA MET A 4 21.93 -37.20 -45.27
C MET A 4 21.47 -35.90 -44.61
N ARG A 5 20.16 -35.84 -44.34
CA ARG A 5 19.48 -34.68 -43.76
C ARG A 5 19.82 -34.60 -42.27
N SER A 6 20.40 -33.48 -41.88
CA SER A 6 20.62 -33.11 -40.49
C SER A 6 19.28 -33.00 -39.77
N ILE A 7 19.07 -33.79 -38.72
CA ILE A 7 17.97 -33.62 -37.77
C ILE A 7 18.58 -32.85 -36.59
N PHE A 8 18.41 -31.54 -36.59
CA PHE A 8 18.56 -30.72 -35.40
C PHE A 8 17.31 -30.93 -34.54
N LEU A 9 17.40 -31.68 -33.45
CA LEU A 9 16.42 -31.62 -32.37
C LEU A 9 16.60 -30.29 -31.64
N LEU A 10 15.68 -29.36 -31.86
CA LEU A 10 15.55 -28.16 -31.04
C LEU A 10 14.90 -28.57 -29.71
N PRO A 11 15.48 -28.29 -28.54
CA PRO A 11 14.78 -28.50 -27.28
C PRO A 11 13.62 -27.51 -27.22
N LEU A 12 12.40 -28.02 -27.12
CA LEU A 12 11.22 -27.22 -26.81
C LEU A 12 11.38 -26.72 -25.37
N LEU A 13 11.87 -25.48 -25.21
CA LEU A 13 11.81 -24.78 -23.93
C LEU A 13 10.34 -24.50 -23.63
N ILE A 14 9.74 -25.35 -22.79
CA ILE A 14 8.46 -25.02 -22.17
C ILE A 14 8.76 -23.93 -21.13
N GLY A 15 8.63 -22.68 -21.56
CA GLY A 15 8.67 -21.53 -20.67
C GLY A 15 7.43 -21.58 -19.78
N PHE A 16 7.56 -22.19 -18.60
CA PHE A 16 6.59 -22.03 -17.54
C PHE A 16 6.76 -20.60 -17.02
N SER A 17 6.00 -19.65 -17.58
CA SER A 17 5.80 -18.35 -16.95
C SER A 17 4.90 -18.56 -15.74
N GLY A 18 5.51 -19.08 -14.66
CA GLY A 18 4.93 -18.94 -13.34
C GLY A 18 4.68 -17.46 -13.12
N SER A 19 3.44 -17.11 -12.74
CA SER A 19 3.13 -15.76 -12.30
C SER A 19 4.16 -15.42 -11.22
N ALA A 20 5.06 -14.49 -11.50
CA ALA A 20 5.97 -13.99 -10.49
C ALA A 20 5.08 -13.40 -9.41
N PHE A 21 4.95 -14.10 -8.28
CA PHE A 21 4.53 -13.43 -7.07
C PHE A 21 5.60 -12.37 -6.86
N ALA A 22 5.25 -11.09 -7.09
CA ALA A 22 6.12 -10.00 -6.68
C ALA A 22 6.48 -10.28 -5.22
N ASP A 23 7.77 -10.29 -4.90
CA ASP A 23 8.20 -10.58 -3.54
C ASP A 23 7.53 -9.58 -2.59
N SER A 24 7.02 -10.09 -1.47
CA SER A 24 6.32 -9.25 -0.50
C SER A 24 7.33 -8.32 0.15
N GLU A 25 7.12 -7.01 0.05
CA GLU A 25 7.99 -6.01 0.67
C GLU A 25 7.33 -5.37 1.88
N THR A 26 8.16 -4.75 2.73
CA THR A 26 7.68 -3.98 3.88
C THR A 26 8.10 -2.52 3.72
N PHE A 27 7.11 -1.63 3.75
CA PHE A 27 7.29 -0.20 3.61
C PHE A 27 7.03 0.49 4.96
N LYS A 28 7.99 1.29 5.40
CA LYS A 28 7.84 2.12 6.60
C LYS A 28 7.60 3.57 6.18
N ILE A 29 6.56 4.16 6.77
CA ILE A 29 6.12 5.52 6.48
C ILE A 29 5.89 6.21 7.82
N ASP A 30 6.66 7.25 8.07
CA ASP A 30 6.42 8.15 9.19
C ASP A 30 5.25 9.06 8.85
N VAL A 31 4.36 9.30 9.81
CA VAL A 31 3.17 10.13 9.67
C VAL A 31 3.18 11.20 10.75
N SER A 32 3.20 12.47 10.35
CA SER A 32 2.92 13.60 11.23
C SER A 32 1.75 14.43 10.69
N ALA A 33 1.30 15.43 11.43
CA ALA A 33 0.24 16.33 10.98
C ALA A 33 0.59 17.78 11.32
N GLU A 34 0.30 18.70 10.39
CA GLU A 34 0.41 20.14 10.63
C GLU A 34 -0.94 20.84 10.42
N GLY A 35 -1.40 21.56 11.45
CA GLY A 35 -2.66 22.29 11.39
C GLY A 35 -3.86 21.35 11.30
N TYR A 36 -4.77 21.58 10.34
CA TYR A 36 -5.99 20.81 10.15
C TYR A 36 -6.19 20.37 8.69
N ARG A 37 -5.14 20.51 7.87
CA ARG A 37 -5.24 20.41 6.42
C ARG A 37 -4.69 19.09 5.93
N ASP A 38 -3.47 18.74 6.34
CA ASP A 38 -2.75 17.62 5.74
C ASP A 38 -2.11 16.70 6.79
N TYR A 39 -2.00 15.42 6.47
CA TYR A 39 -0.91 14.60 7.03
C TYR A 39 0.37 14.86 6.23
N ILE A 40 1.50 14.80 6.91
CA ILE A 40 2.83 14.84 6.30
C ILE A 40 3.43 13.44 6.42
N LEU A 41 3.69 12.82 5.27
CA LEU A 41 4.28 11.48 5.21
C LEU A 41 5.75 11.56 4.76
N SER A 42 6.60 10.70 5.31
CA SER A 42 7.96 10.45 4.81
C SER A 42 8.34 8.98 4.90
N GLY A 43 8.99 8.44 3.87
CA GLY A 43 9.41 7.04 3.85
C GLY A 43 9.69 6.55 2.44
N THR A 44 9.35 5.30 2.17
CA THR A 44 9.41 4.69 0.84
C THR A 44 8.17 3.87 0.55
N ASP A 45 7.79 3.79 -0.72
CA ASP A 45 6.79 2.86 -1.25
C ASP A 45 7.34 2.15 -2.49
N ARG A 46 6.50 1.46 -3.28
CA ARG A 46 6.94 0.75 -4.50
C ARG A 46 7.54 1.66 -5.57
N ASN A 47 7.21 2.95 -5.57
CA ASN A 47 7.73 3.93 -6.52
C ASN A 47 9.03 4.60 -6.03
N GLY A 48 9.53 4.22 -4.84
CA GLY A 48 10.75 4.75 -4.25
C GLY A 48 10.47 5.72 -3.11
N PRO A 49 11.28 6.78 -2.93
CA PRO A 49 11.09 7.76 -1.86
C PRO A 49 9.72 8.44 -1.92
N LEU A 50 9.05 8.49 -0.78
CA LEU A 50 7.75 9.12 -0.57
C LEU A 50 7.92 10.27 0.42
N SER A 51 7.52 11.49 0.06
CA SER A 51 7.52 12.62 0.98
C SER A 51 6.53 13.70 0.57
N GLY A 52 5.81 14.28 1.52
CA GLY A 52 4.99 15.48 1.31
C GLY A 52 3.67 15.47 2.05
N ASN A 53 2.79 16.40 1.65
CA ASN A 53 1.44 16.55 2.19
C ASN A 53 0.49 15.61 1.46
N ASP A 54 -0.13 14.70 2.23
CA ASP A 54 -1.09 13.71 1.75
C ASP A 54 -0.67 12.96 0.45
N PRO A 55 0.59 12.47 0.33
CA PRO A 55 1.04 11.83 -0.89
C PRO A 55 0.35 10.49 -1.11
N THR A 56 0.30 10.04 -2.36
CA THR A 56 -0.22 8.70 -2.67
C THR A 56 0.81 7.63 -2.29
N VAL A 57 0.39 6.64 -1.50
CA VAL A 57 1.19 5.45 -1.15
C VAL A 57 0.87 4.35 -2.15
N THR A 58 1.86 3.83 -2.86
CA THR A 58 1.70 2.75 -3.84
C THR A 58 2.37 1.48 -3.36
N VAL A 59 1.62 0.39 -3.28
CA VAL A 59 2.13 -0.94 -2.91
C VAL A 59 1.55 -2.01 -3.82
N ASN A 60 2.18 -3.18 -3.85
CA ASN A 60 1.63 -4.36 -4.49
C ASN A 60 0.78 -5.16 -3.48
N LYS A 61 -0.22 -5.88 -3.99
CA LYS A 61 -0.92 -6.88 -3.20
C LYS A 61 0.07 -7.87 -2.57
N GLY A 62 0.05 -7.96 -1.24
CA GLY A 62 0.92 -8.83 -0.46
C GLY A 62 1.91 -8.06 0.40
N ASP A 63 2.21 -6.80 0.05
CA ASP A 63 3.10 -5.94 0.81
C ASP A 63 2.54 -5.60 2.19
N ILE A 64 3.45 -5.24 3.09
CA ILE A 64 3.14 -4.76 4.44
C ILE A 64 3.45 -3.26 4.47
N ILE A 65 2.45 -2.46 4.81
CA ILE A 65 2.64 -1.05 5.11
C ILE A 65 2.72 -0.89 6.63
N ILE A 66 3.71 -0.14 7.11
CA ILE A 66 3.87 0.23 8.52
C ILE A 66 3.83 1.76 8.59
N PHE A 67 2.77 2.29 9.17
CA PHE A 67 2.66 3.70 9.49
C PHE A 67 3.14 3.93 10.92
N ASP A 68 4.22 4.70 11.09
CA ASP A 68 4.68 5.16 12.40
C ASP A 68 4.11 6.56 12.64
N ILE A 69 3.09 6.64 13.50
CA ILE A 69 2.23 7.80 13.59
C ILE A 69 2.64 8.64 14.79
N ASP A 70 2.92 9.92 14.55
CA ASP A 70 3.08 10.97 15.54
C ASP A 70 2.24 12.19 15.12
N ALA A 71 0.92 12.06 15.28
CA ALA A 71 -0.07 13.02 14.79
C ALA A 71 -1.11 13.31 15.89
N SER A 72 -0.66 13.93 16.97
CA SER A 72 -1.51 14.29 18.11
C SER A 72 -2.75 15.10 17.70
N ARG A 73 -3.94 14.68 18.12
CA ARG A 73 -5.27 15.22 17.76
C ARG A 73 -5.72 14.91 16.32
N HIS A 74 -4.99 14.09 15.58
CA HIS A 74 -5.30 13.67 14.21
C HIS A 74 -5.42 12.15 14.11
N PRO A 75 -6.59 11.56 14.43
CA PRO A 75 -6.74 10.10 14.44
C PRO A 75 -6.64 9.50 13.04
N PHE A 76 -5.71 8.57 12.87
CA PHE A 76 -5.33 7.98 11.58
C PHE A 76 -6.10 6.67 11.30
N TYR A 77 -6.86 6.63 10.21
CA TYR A 77 -7.62 5.45 9.78
C TYR A 77 -7.18 5.00 8.39
N ILE A 78 -7.22 3.69 8.13
CA ILE A 78 -7.13 3.11 6.79
C ILE A 78 -8.53 2.67 6.34
N LYS A 79 -8.97 3.13 5.17
CA LYS A 79 -10.35 3.05 4.73
C LYS A 79 -10.52 2.66 3.27
N THR A 80 -11.69 2.12 2.94
CA THR A 80 -12.16 1.88 1.57
C THR A 80 -12.73 3.13 0.92
N GLU A 81 -13.24 4.07 1.72
CA GLU A 81 -13.78 5.35 1.25
C GLU A 81 -13.18 6.54 2.02
N PHE A 82 -13.04 7.68 1.35
CA PHE A 82 -12.56 8.90 1.99
C PHE A 82 -13.70 9.56 2.78
N SER A 83 -13.92 9.10 4.01
CA SER A 83 -15.10 9.49 4.80
C SER A 83 -14.78 9.94 6.24
N ARG A 84 -15.68 10.74 6.81
CA ARG A 84 -15.69 11.12 8.23
C ARG A 84 -16.20 9.97 9.11
N GLY A 85 -15.78 9.94 10.38
CA GLY A 85 -16.20 8.96 11.37
C GLY A 85 -15.35 7.69 11.35
N SER A 86 -15.79 6.65 12.05
CA SER A 86 -15.09 5.35 12.15
C SER A 86 -15.61 4.30 11.17
N GLY A 87 -16.53 4.66 10.27
CA GLY A 87 -17.00 3.79 9.19
C GLY A 87 -15.96 3.60 8.07
N ASP A 88 -16.32 2.76 7.10
CA ASP A 88 -15.57 2.49 5.86
C ASP A 88 -14.13 2.01 6.07
N GLN A 89 -13.84 1.41 7.22
CA GLN A 89 -12.53 0.82 7.47
C GLN A 89 -12.31 -0.41 6.57
N ILE A 90 -11.05 -0.69 6.26
CA ILE A 90 -10.69 -1.91 5.54
C ILE A 90 -11.12 -3.15 6.31
N THR A 91 -11.67 -4.13 5.60
CA THR A 91 -12.15 -5.42 6.16
C THR A 91 -11.34 -6.61 5.66
N THR A 92 -10.40 -6.38 4.75
CA THR A 92 -9.52 -7.39 4.15
C THR A 92 -8.06 -7.05 4.42
N GLY A 93 -7.20 -8.08 4.38
CA GLY A 93 -5.82 -7.97 4.86
C GLY A 93 -5.76 -8.14 6.38
N ILE A 94 -4.58 -7.94 6.95
CA ILE A 94 -4.37 -8.03 8.40
C ILE A 94 -3.93 -6.66 8.90
N LEU A 95 -4.79 -6.03 9.69
CA LEU A 95 -4.48 -4.79 10.39
C LEU A 95 -3.94 -5.12 11.79
N SER A 96 -2.80 -4.54 12.14
CA SER A 96 -2.23 -4.59 13.49
C SER A 96 -2.12 -3.17 14.03
N GLY A 97 -2.55 -2.97 15.28
CA GLY A 97 -2.72 -1.65 15.90
C GLY A 97 -4.19 -1.27 16.06
N THR A 98 -4.46 -0.05 16.52
CA THR A 98 -5.82 0.44 16.77
C THR A 98 -6.19 1.49 15.73
N PRO A 99 -7.23 1.30 14.91
CA PRO A 99 -7.73 2.35 14.02
C PRO A 99 -8.04 3.64 14.76
N GLY A 100 -7.63 4.78 14.20
CA GLY A 100 -7.76 6.08 14.85
C GLY A 100 -6.66 6.40 15.88
N ILE A 101 -5.60 5.59 15.93
CA ILE A 101 -4.39 5.90 16.72
C ILE A 101 -3.81 7.25 16.28
N GLN A 102 -3.27 7.99 17.25
CA GLN A 102 -2.71 9.33 17.06
C GLN A 102 -1.22 9.38 17.40
N ASN A 103 -0.73 8.41 18.16
CA ASN A 103 0.68 8.21 18.44
C ASN A 103 0.96 6.70 18.57
N GLY A 104 1.91 6.17 17.80
CA GLY A 104 2.26 4.75 17.72
C GLY A 104 2.07 4.15 16.33
N THR A 105 2.18 2.83 16.23
CA THR A 105 2.23 2.14 14.94
C THR A 105 0.88 1.57 14.51
N LEU A 106 0.55 1.73 13.23
CA LEU A 106 -0.52 1.00 12.54
C LEU A 106 0.07 0.27 11.33
N SER A 107 -0.08 -1.05 11.26
CA SER A 107 0.43 -1.85 10.15
C SER A 107 -0.68 -2.58 9.41
N TRP A 108 -0.61 -2.58 8.08
CA TRP A 108 -1.55 -3.28 7.22
C TRP A 108 -0.81 -4.22 6.26
N ASN A 109 -0.98 -5.51 6.48
CA ASN A 109 -0.57 -6.54 5.54
C ASN A 109 -1.66 -6.70 4.47
N THR A 110 -1.32 -6.38 3.22
CA THR A 110 -2.25 -6.36 2.10
C THR A 110 -2.45 -7.73 1.42
N LYS A 111 -1.93 -8.81 2.02
CA LYS A 111 -2.20 -10.16 1.53
C LYS A 111 -3.70 -10.45 1.50
N GLY A 112 -4.18 -10.86 0.33
CA GLY A 112 -5.61 -11.15 0.12
C GLY A 112 -6.48 -9.92 -0.15
N VAL A 113 -5.94 -8.71 -0.10
CA VAL A 113 -6.65 -7.48 -0.45
C VAL A 113 -6.85 -7.39 -1.97
N SER A 114 -7.96 -6.83 -2.41
CA SER A 114 -8.22 -6.56 -3.83
C SER A 114 -7.40 -5.36 -4.29
N LYS A 115 -6.84 -5.46 -5.49
CA LYS A 115 -6.20 -4.32 -6.17
C LYS A 115 -7.20 -3.18 -6.29
N GLY A 116 -6.73 -1.95 -6.17
CA GLY A 116 -7.59 -0.77 -6.23
C GLY A 116 -7.13 0.36 -5.32
N LYS A 117 -8.04 1.32 -5.14
CA LYS A 117 -7.80 2.53 -4.36
C LYS A 117 -8.43 2.40 -2.98
N TYR A 118 -7.62 2.72 -1.98
CA TYR A 118 -7.97 2.85 -0.57
C TYR A 118 -7.47 4.20 -0.07
N TYR A 119 -7.66 4.49 1.20
CA TYR A 119 -7.36 5.80 1.76
C TYR A 119 -6.74 5.67 3.15
N TYR A 120 -5.83 6.59 3.47
CA TYR A 120 -5.58 6.94 4.87
C TYR A 120 -6.23 8.29 5.14
N VAL A 121 -6.94 8.43 6.26
CA VAL A 121 -7.83 9.58 6.50
C VAL A 121 -7.77 10.04 7.95
N CYS A 122 -7.67 11.36 8.15
CA CYS A 122 -7.93 11.96 9.44
C CYS A 122 -9.44 12.11 9.61
N SER A 123 -10.07 11.21 10.36
CA SER A 123 -11.53 11.13 10.46
C SER A 123 -12.25 12.47 10.73
N PRO A 124 -11.89 13.29 11.73
CA PRO A 124 -12.57 14.56 11.99
C PRO A 124 -12.32 15.62 10.90
N HIS A 125 -11.19 15.51 10.17
CA HIS A 125 -10.78 16.48 9.15
C HIS A 125 -10.98 15.98 7.71
N ALA A 126 -11.60 14.82 7.51
CA ALA A 126 -11.99 14.34 6.19
C ALA A 126 -12.77 15.38 5.35
N PRO A 127 -13.70 16.18 5.91
CA PRO A 127 -14.36 17.25 5.14
C PRO A 127 -13.42 18.35 4.63
N PHE A 128 -12.21 18.48 5.20
CA PHE A 128 -11.19 19.43 4.77
C PHE A 128 -10.12 18.80 3.88
N GLY A 129 -10.23 17.50 3.59
CA GLY A 129 -9.32 16.78 2.71
C GLY A 129 -8.11 16.15 3.40
N THR A 130 -8.04 16.12 4.73
CA THR A 130 -6.86 15.58 5.44
C THR A 130 -6.73 14.07 5.30
N GLY A 131 -5.76 13.66 4.50
CA GLY A 131 -5.48 12.28 4.16
C GLY A 131 -5.23 12.09 2.67
N GLY A 132 -4.74 10.91 2.30
CA GLY A 132 -4.36 10.60 0.93
C GLY A 132 -4.81 9.23 0.49
N SER A 133 -4.32 8.84 -0.68
CA SER A 133 -4.70 7.58 -1.33
C SER A 133 -3.65 6.50 -1.06
N ILE A 134 -4.11 5.26 -0.97
CA ILE A 134 -3.28 4.06 -1.02
C ILE A 134 -3.69 3.29 -2.27
N ILE A 135 -2.77 3.07 -3.20
CA ILE A 135 -2.99 2.28 -4.42
C ILE A 135 -2.38 0.90 -4.20
N ILE A 136 -3.21 -0.12 -4.34
CA ILE A 136 -2.79 -1.53 -4.34
C ILE A 136 -2.78 -2.03 -5.78
N GLU A 137 -1.59 -2.37 -6.26
CA GLU A 137 -1.33 -2.94 -7.58
C GLU A 137 -1.26 -4.47 -7.63
#